data_AF-A0A497QUK6-F1
#
_entry.id   AF-A0A497QUK6-F1
#
_cell.length_a   1.000
_cell.length_b   1.000
_cell.length_c   1.000
_cell.angle_alpha   90.00
_cell.angle_beta   90.00
_cell.angle_gamma   90.00
#
_symmetry.space_group_name_H-M   'P 1'
#
loop_
_entity.id
_entity.type
_entity.pdbx_description
1 polymer ?
#
loop_
_entity_poly.entity_id
_entity_poly.type
_entity_poly.pdbx_seq_one_letter_code
_entity_poly.pdbx_strand_id
1 'polypeptide(L)'
;MTAQQINPSDIANKSGDYIRTKINVLNDPYSFPKISRFYKSILKKYISLDPKVLTEFQTHSAKFEFHDTPLYVSEKIDGHGMFFVYYSEKKTQKYSYMCNINRRMIIGLDIIEQASKIIEKYNPEIESAIFFVELFVSPSDDPTNFKARSYAKDVITCLTEPQLHRLGLKFLDVIYFGDRDFQQELFPIRLHILKKIFPKTGRISLSLNKKMTQIEILDYYNQISELGNAEGIVIQHSQRFLTFKVKPIKRIDAVIIGALEQQNDPTLLDVALIAAMTPDGIFQVIGRIGSGLPHETLKDIFSRLEFCSNESEYTAVSRDGRRIRMVRPNLVCQVGFLDVTLEDRYGNPIYKPRIKYDPSSETYKFVTMSRMINLVSQHFDYDMPLRLDKQVNPYDVRLEQIQELSPFPLTPSVPQEELPESMILSRYVFKQKRKVKKFLLWKTNKSSTGNYFEYVITLTDYSAGRSSGELIRQIKGTDSKDQALSLLDDWILSEMLNSKGNGLKRGWQLHKIEGSESQNPFPFNL
;
A
#
# COMPACT_ATOMS: atom_id res chain seq x y z
N MET A 1 25.81 13.73 -23.46
CA MET A 1 25.57 12.81 -22.35
C MET A 1 25.33 11.40 -22.85
N THR A 2 26.39 10.81 -23.42
CA THR A 2 26.58 9.36 -23.40
C THR A 2 26.70 8.91 -21.94
N ALA A 3 26.60 7.62 -21.66
CA ALA A 3 26.84 7.01 -20.33
C ALA A 3 28.17 7.45 -19.65
N GLN A 4 29.05 8.15 -20.37
CA GLN A 4 30.33 8.71 -19.92
C GLN A 4 30.22 9.95 -19.02
N GLN A 5 29.05 10.59 -18.86
CA GLN A 5 28.88 11.75 -17.95
C GLN A 5 28.21 11.41 -16.61
N ILE A 6 27.90 10.13 -16.38
CA ILE A 6 27.37 9.66 -15.09
C ILE A 6 28.55 9.31 -14.19
N ASN A 7 28.62 9.93 -13.00
CA ASN A 7 29.65 9.59 -12.02
C ASN A 7 29.54 8.10 -11.65
N PRO A 8 30.61 7.29 -11.78
CA PRO A 8 30.57 5.86 -11.49
C PRO A 8 30.03 5.51 -10.09
N SER A 9 30.21 6.40 -9.10
CA SER A 9 29.69 6.22 -7.74
C SER A 9 28.16 6.28 -7.64
N ASP A 10 27.48 6.87 -8.63
CA ASP A 10 26.02 7.04 -8.64
C ASP A 10 25.30 5.90 -9.39
N ILE A 11 26.04 4.96 -9.97
CA ILE A 11 25.49 3.80 -10.67
C ILE A 11 25.07 2.77 -9.61
N ALA A 12 23.76 2.62 -9.41
CA ALA A 12 23.24 1.69 -8.41
C ALA A 12 23.40 0.22 -8.84
N ASN A 13 23.38 -0.06 -10.15
CA ASN A 13 23.72 -1.35 -10.77
C ASN A 13 24.01 -1.11 -12.27
N LYS A 14 25.14 -1.63 -12.77
CA LYS A 14 25.41 -1.76 -14.21
C LYS A 14 25.19 -3.22 -14.60
N SER A 15 24.15 -3.51 -15.36
CA SER A 15 23.86 -4.85 -15.87
C SER A 15 23.95 -4.81 -17.39
N GLY A 16 25.08 -5.23 -17.96
CA GLY A 16 25.33 -5.14 -19.41
C GLY A 16 25.38 -3.69 -19.92
N ASP A 17 24.64 -3.41 -21.00
CA ASP A 17 24.69 -2.15 -21.77
C ASP A 17 23.81 -1.02 -21.23
N TYR A 18 23.10 -1.22 -20.12
CA TYR A 18 22.16 -0.24 -19.59
C TYR A 18 22.42 0.09 -18.10
N ILE A 19 21.94 1.26 -17.67
CA ILE A 19 22.21 1.81 -16.33
C ILE A 19 20.89 2.02 -15.58
N ARG A 20 20.84 1.56 -14.32
CA ARG A 20 19.80 1.93 -13.35
C ARG A 20 20.40 2.87 -12.30
N THR A 21 19.83 4.06 -12.16
CA THR A 21 20.33 5.08 -11.22
C THR A 21 19.21 6.01 -10.74
N LYS A 22 19.53 7.00 -9.90
CA LYS A 22 18.61 8.06 -9.45
C LYS A 22 18.62 9.23 -10.45
N ILE A 23 17.49 9.91 -10.63
CA ILE A 23 17.31 10.99 -11.62
C ILE A 23 18.19 12.21 -11.32
N ASN A 24 18.59 12.41 -10.06
CA ASN A 24 19.44 13.53 -9.64
C ASN A 24 20.82 13.50 -10.31
N VAL A 25 21.18 12.37 -10.92
CA VAL A 25 22.40 12.17 -11.70
C VAL A 25 22.36 12.90 -13.05
N LEU A 26 21.17 13.17 -13.61
CA LEU A 26 21.05 13.87 -14.91
C LEU A 26 20.92 15.39 -14.80
N ASN A 27 20.81 15.97 -13.59
CA ASN A 27 20.54 17.40 -13.41
C ASN A 27 19.47 17.92 -14.40
N ASP A 28 18.36 17.19 -14.58
CA ASP A 28 17.22 17.59 -15.42
C ASP A 28 16.21 18.38 -14.57
N PRO A 29 16.21 19.73 -14.62
CA PRO A 29 15.24 20.53 -13.87
C PRO A 29 13.87 20.60 -14.56
N TYR A 30 13.73 20.11 -15.80
CA TYR A 30 12.57 20.40 -16.64
C TYR A 30 11.53 19.27 -16.67
N SER A 31 11.93 18.01 -16.82
CA SER A 31 10.93 16.92 -16.94
C SER A 31 10.28 16.59 -15.60
N PHE A 32 11.07 16.54 -14.52
CA PHE A 32 10.57 16.03 -13.25
C PHE A 32 9.41 16.88 -12.67
N PRO A 33 9.42 18.23 -12.73
CA PRO A 33 8.26 19.02 -12.34
C PRO A 33 7.00 18.70 -13.18
N LYS A 34 7.14 18.50 -14.50
CA LYS A 34 6.03 18.14 -15.40
C LYS A 34 5.49 16.75 -15.06
N ILE A 35 6.38 15.77 -14.88
CA ILE A 35 6.07 14.40 -14.46
C ILE A 35 5.37 14.39 -13.10
N SER A 36 5.90 15.11 -12.12
CA SER A 36 5.31 15.18 -10.78
C SER A 36 3.92 15.83 -10.80
N ARG A 37 3.70 16.81 -11.67
CA ARG A 37 2.38 17.44 -11.85
C ARG A 37 1.38 16.43 -12.41
N PHE A 38 1.71 15.79 -13.53
CA PHE A 38 0.87 14.75 -14.15
C PHE A 38 0.55 13.61 -13.19
N TYR A 39 1.55 13.11 -12.45
CA TYR A 39 1.34 12.06 -11.46
C TYR A 39 0.32 12.49 -10.39
N LYS A 40 0.43 13.71 -9.86
CA LYS A 40 -0.48 14.22 -8.81
C LYS A 40 -1.88 14.53 -9.35
N SER A 41 -2.00 15.02 -10.59
CA SER A 41 -3.27 15.45 -11.17
C SER A 41 -4.09 14.31 -11.76
N ILE A 42 -3.43 13.31 -12.36
CA ILE A 42 -4.07 12.23 -13.14
C ILE A 42 -3.80 10.88 -12.47
N LEU A 43 -2.55 10.38 -12.45
CA LEU A 43 -2.27 8.99 -12.05
C LEU A 43 -2.64 8.67 -10.60
N LYS A 44 -2.36 9.58 -9.66
CA LYS A 44 -2.69 9.39 -8.23
C LYS A 44 -4.20 9.41 -7.97
N LYS A 45 -4.99 9.95 -8.90
CA LYS A 45 -6.45 10.04 -8.80
C LYS A 45 -7.17 8.87 -9.47
N TYR A 46 -6.46 7.84 -9.93
CA TYR A 46 -7.11 6.65 -10.49
C TYR A 46 -7.98 5.99 -9.43
N ILE A 47 -9.25 5.81 -9.76
CA ILE A 47 -10.25 5.24 -8.86
C ILE A 47 -10.32 3.73 -9.12
N SER A 48 -10.06 2.92 -8.09
CA SER A 48 -10.35 1.49 -8.17
C SER A 48 -11.86 1.28 -8.10
N LEU A 49 -12.43 0.58 -9.09
CA LEU A 49 -13.82 0.14 -9.05
C LEU A 49 -13.87 -1.37 -8.85
N ASP A 50 -14.84 -1.79 -8.04
CA ASP A 50 -15.24 -3.18 -7.93
C ASP A 50 -15.94 -3.59 -9.24
N PRO A 51 -15.67 -4.77 -9.81
CA PRO A 51 -16.38 -5.28 -10.98
C PRO A 51 -17.91 -5.26 -10.87
N LYS A 52 -18.48 -5.46 -9.67
CA LYS A 52 -19.94 -5.38 -9.43
C LYS A 52 -20.49 -3.99 -9.71
N VAL A 53 -19.68 -2.94 -9.63
CA VAL A 53 -20.11 -1.59 -10.01
C VAL A 53 -20.44 -1.52 -11.50
N LEU A 54 -19.81 -2.34 -12.35
CA LEU A 54 -20.12 -2.39 -13.79
C LEU A 54 -21.54 -2.91 -14.05
N THR A 55 -22.07 -3.81 -13.21
CA THR A 55 -23.47 -4.28 -13.32
C THR A 55 -24.46 -3.22 -12.81
N GLU A 56 -24.05 -2.42 -11.83
CA GLU A 56 -24.85 -1.32 -11.27
C GLU A 56 -24.82 -0.04 -12.11
N PHE A 57 -23.96 0.05 -13.14
CA PHE A 57 -23.91 1.21 -14.04
C PHE A 57 -25.26 1.58 -14.63
N GLN A 58 -26.11 0.58 -14.90
CA GLN A 58 -27.45 0.79 -15.45
C GLN A 58 -28.41 1.47 -14.46
N THR A 59 -28.24 1.26 -13.16
CA THR A 59 -29.18 1.69 -12.12
C THR A 59 -28.69 2.90 -11.31
N HIS A 60 -27.37 3.12 -11.23
CA HIS A 60 -26.75 4.14 -10.38
C HIS A 60 -25.80 5.09 -11.15
N SER A 61 -26.06 5.32 -12.44
CA SER A 61 -25.27 6.18 -13.33
C SER A 61 -24.97 7.58 -12.77
N ALA A 62 -25.82 8.10 -11.88
CA ALA A 62 -25.61 9.37 -11.17
C ALA A 62 -24.42 9.37 -10.19
N LYS A 63 -24.10 8.22 -9.57
CA LYS A 63 -23.05 8.13 -8.53
C LYS A 63 -21.63 8.20 -9.10
N PHE A 64 -21.47 7.79 -10.36
CA PHE A 64 -20.17 7.76 -11.04
C PHE A 64 -20.13 8.67 -12.28
N GLU A 65 -21.17 9.48 -12.48
CA GLU A 65 -21.31 10.49 -13.53
C GLU A 65 -21.06 10.00 -14.97
N PHE A 66 -21.37 8.73 -15.27
CA PHE A 66 -21.12 8.11 -16.57
C PHE A 66 -22.19 8.42 -17.64
N HIS A 67 -23.11 9.36 -17.39
CA HIS A 67 -24.28 9.62 -18.24
C HIS A 67 -23.90 9.97 -19.69
N ASP A 68 -24.38 9.16 -20.64
CA ASP A 68 -24.34 9.33 -22.11
C ASP A 68 -23.04 9.84 -22.71
N THR A 69 -21.93 9.63 -22.00
CA THR A 69 -20.62 10.15 -22.37
C THR A 69 -19.74 9.01 -22.85
N PRO A 70 -19.11 9.12 -24.03
CA PRO A 70 -18.17 8.11 -24.52
C PRO A 70 -17.09 7.79 -23.49
N LEU A 71 -16.88 6.50 -23.22
CA LEU A 71 -15.78 6.02 -22.40
C LEU A 71 -14.73 5.36 -23.28
N TYR A 72 -13.47 5.51 -22.90
CA TYR A 72 -12.36 4.88 -23.61
C TYR A 72 -11.78 3.79 -22.73
N VAL A 73 -11.84 2.55 -23.21
CA VAL A 73 -11.47 1.38 -22.43
C VAL A 73 -10.31 0.65 -23.07
N SER A 74 -9.33 0.30 -22.25
CA SER A 74 -8.18 -0.51 -22.63
C SER A 74 -7.94 -1.61 -21.60
N GLU A 75 -7.27 -2.68 -22.01
CA GLU A 75 -6.76 -3.69 -21.09
C GLU A 75 -5.74 -3.07 -20.14
N LYS A 76 -5.80 -3.46 -18.86
CA LYS A 76 -4.79 -3.11 -17.88
C LYS A 76 -3.60 -4.05 -18.04
N ILE A 77 -2.43 -3.48 -18.29
CA ILE A 77 -1.16 -4.19 -18.35
C ILE A 77 -0.54 -4.17 -16.95
N ASP A 78 -0.03 -5.32 -16.50
CA ASP A 78 0.60 -5.51 -15.19
C ASP A 78 2.13 -5.43 -15.30
N GLY A 79 2.64 -4.27 -15.71
CA GLY A 79 4.06 -4.02 -15.89
C GLY A 79 4.62 -3.04 -14.86
N HIS A 80 5.58 -2.24 -15.30
CA HIS A 80 6.05 -1.07 -14.57
C HIS A 80 5.66 0.21 -15.30
N GLY A 81 4.74 0.97 -14.69
CA GLY A 81 4.42 2.33 -15.11
C GLY A 81 5.63 3.25 -14.96
N MET A 82 6.07 3.83 -16.09
CA MET A 82 7.23 4.72 -16.19
C MET A 82 6.90 5.95 -17.04
N PHE A 83 7.74 6.96 -16.95
CA PHE A 83 7.73 8.12 -17.83
C PHE A 83 8.87 7.98 -18.82
N PHE A 84 8.55 7.93 -20.11
CA PHE A 84 9.53 8.04 -21.18
C PHE A 84 9.78 9.50 -21.47
N VAL A 85 11.06 9.88 -21.48
CA VAL A 85 11.51 11.24 -21.74
C VAL A 85 12.45 11.23 -22.92
N TYR A 86 12.24 12.16 -23.85
CA TYR A 86 13.11 12.43 -24.99
C TYR A 86 13.44 13.92 -25.06
N TYR A 87 14.70 14.23 -25.36
CA TYR A 87 15.22 15.56 -25.63
C TYR A 87 16.18 15.55 -26.81
N SER A 88 16.17 16.63 -27.57
CA SER A 88 17.12 16.93 -28.65
C SER A 88 17.56 18.38 -28.51
N GLU A 89 18.84 18.60 -28.17
CA GLU A 89 19.43 19.93 -28.12
C GLU A 89 20.15 20.22 -29.43
N LYS A 90 19.76 21.32 -30.09
CA LYS A 90 20.38 21.85 -31.32
C LYS A 90 20.60 20.78 -32.42
N LYS A 91 19.69 19.79 -32.51
CA LYS A 91 19.71 18.67 -33.47
C LYS A 91 20.97 17.77 -33.42
N THR A 92 21.90 17.99 -32.50
CA THR A 92 23.22 17.30 -32.46
C THR A 92 23.40 16.45 -31.22
N GLN A 93 22.71 16.76 -30.12
CA GLN A 93 22.74 15.95 -28.89
C GLN A 93 21.34 15.47 -28.54
N LYS A 94 21.19 14.15 -28.47
CA LYS A 94 19.91 13.48 -28.20
C LYS A 94 20.00 12.69 -26.90
N TYR A 95 18.95 12.79 -26.09
CA TYR A 95 18.85 12.13 -24.80
C TYR A 95 17.49 11.48 -24.66
N SER A 96 17.49 10.20 -24.30
CA SER A 96 16.27 9.52 -23.93
C SER A 96 16.48 8.56 -22.77
N TYR A 97 15.48 8.50 -21.91
CA TYR A 97 15.49 7.67 -20.71
C TYR A 97 14.07 7.38 -20.25
N MET A 98 13.96 6.42 -19.34
CA MET A 98 12.73 6.21 -18.59
C MET A 98 12.96 6.50 -17.12
N CYS A 99 12.00 7.13 -16.45
CA CYS A 99 12.05 7.34 -15.01
C CYS A 99 10.71 7.11 -14.33
N ASN A 100 10.71 6.86 -13.03
CA ASN A 100 9.50 6.80 -12.22
C ASN A 100 9.40 7.99 -11.25
N ILE A 101 8.25 8.11 -10.56
CA ILE A 101 8.00 9.20 -9.60
C ILE A 101 8.96 9.17 -8.40
N ASN A 102 9.52 8.00 -8.06
CA ASN A 102 10.52 7.81 -7.02
C ASN A 102 11.93 8.17 -7.49
N ARG A 103 12.05 8.86 -8.63
CA ARG A 103 13.32 9.30 -9.22
C ARG A 103 14.25 8.14 -9.57
N ARG A 104 13.77 6.91 -9.73
CA ARG A 104 14.57 5.82 -10.31
C ARG A 104 14.48 5.92 -11.82
N MET A 105 15.61 5.70 -12.48
CA MET A 105 15.78 5.94 -13.91
C MET A 105 16.48 4.75 -14.58
N ILE A 106 16.17 4.56 -15.86
CA ILE A 106 16.75 3.56 -16.75
C ILE A 106 17.23 4.28 -18.02
N ILE A 107 18.49 4.10 -18.37
CA ILE A 107 19.12 4.66 -19.57
C ILE A 107 19.82 3.52 -20.33
N GLY A 108 19.85 3.60 -21.67
CA GLY A 108 20.68 2.72 -22.51
C GLY A 108 20.02 1.41 -22.95
N LEU A 109 18.74 1.19 -22.60
CA LEU A 109 18.01 0.05 -23.16
C LEU A 109 17.75 0.26 -24.66
N ASP A 110 17.91 -0.80 -25.45
CA ASP A 110 17.66 -0.81 -26.89
C ASP A 110 16.24 -0.33 -27.25
N ILE A 111 15.25 -0.67 -26.43
CA ILE A 111 13.86 -0.26 -26.62
C ILE A 111 13.65 1.25 -26.42
N ILE A 112 14.47 1.91 -25.60
CA ILE A 112 14.43 3.36 -25.42
C ILE A 112 14.93 4.04 -26.71
N GLU A 113 16.01 3.52 -27.31
CA GLU A 113 16.54 4.02 -28.57
C GLU A 113 15.55 3.82 -29.73
N GLN A 114 14.96 2.64 -29.83
CA GLN A 114 13.94 2.33 -30.85
C GLN A 114 12.71 3.24 -30.72
N ALA A 115 12.25 3.51 -29.50
CA ALA A 115 11.13 4.43 -29.27
C ALA A 115 11.48 5.87 -29.67
N SER A 116 12.72 6.30 -29.42
CA SER A 116 13.23 7.61 -29.85
C SER A 116 13.18 7.75 -31.38
N LYS A 117 13.60 6.72 -32.12
CA LYS A 117 13.55 6.70 -33.60
C LYS A 117 12.13 6.85 -34.15
N ILE A 118 11.13 6.25 -33.48
CA ILE A 118 9.72 6.40 -33.88
C ILE A 118 9.26 7.86 -33.73
N ILE A 119 9.61 8.51 -32.61
CA ILE A 119 9.27 9.91 -32.33
C ILE A 119 9.91 10.84 -33.37
N GLU A 120 11.20 10.65 -33.65
CA GLU A 120 11.95 11.44 -34.62
C GLU A 120 11.45 11.25 -36.06
N LYS A 121 11.05 10.02 -36.43
CA LYS A 121 10.45 9.76 -37.75
C LYS A 121 9.14 10.52 -37.93
N TYR A 122 8.34 10.64 -36.87
CA TYR A 122 7.08 11.37 -36.91
C TYR A 122 7.29 12.89 -36.93
N ASN A 123 8.21 13.41 -36.11
CA ASN A 123 8.58 14.82 -36.10
C ASN A 123 10.11 14.98 -36.00
N PRO A 124 10.81 15.19 -37.13
CA PRO A 124 12.27 15.35 -37.12
C PRO A 124 12.78 16.58 -36.37
N GLU A 125 11.91 17.56 -36.12
CA GLU A 125 12.24 18.82 -35.44
C GLU A 125 11.87 18.81 -33.96
N ILE A 126 11.46 17.65 -33.44
CA ILE A 126 11.04 17.51 -32.04
C ILE A 126 12.21 17.76 -31.09
N GLU A 127 12.09 18.80 -30.27
CA GLU A 127 13.08 19.14 -29.24
C GLU A 127 12.84 18.39 -27.93
N SER A 128 11.58 18.11 -27.59
CA SER A 128 11.28 17.37 -26.37
C SER A 128 9.95 16.63 -26.44
N ALA A 129 9.87 15.50 -25.74
CA ALA A 129 8.64 14.74 -25.57
C ALA A 129 8.64 14.00 -24.23
N ILE A 130 7.48 13.93 -23.60
CA ILE A 130 7.26 13.21 -22.34
C ILE A 130 5.97 12.40 -22.48
N PHE A 131 6.09 11.09 -22.28
CA PHE A 131 4.98 10.15 -22.34
C PHE A 131 4.88 9.34 -21.06
N PHE A 132 3.67 8.95 -20.69
CA PHE A 132 3.45 7.89 -19.70
C PHE A 132 3.37 6.55 -20.42
N VAL A 133 4.19 5.60 -19.99
CA VAL A 133 4.37 4.30 -20.63
C VAL A 133 4.29 3.17 -19.61
N GLU A 134 3.89 2.00 -20.06
CA GLU A 134 4.05 0.75 -19.31
C GLU A 134 5.23 -0.03 -19.91
N LEU A 135 6.23 -0.35 -19.07
CA LEU A 135 7.27 -1.32 -19.41
C LEU A 135 6.76 -2.72 -19.03
N PHE A 136 6.72 -3.63 -19.99
CA PHE A 136 6.20 -4.98 -19.80
C PHE A 136 7.14 -6.03 -20.37
N VAL A 137 6.92 -7.30 -20.03
CA VAL A 137 7.62 -8.45 -20.63
C VAL A 137 6.66 -9.21 -21.54
N SER A 138 7.14 -9.63 -22.70
CA SER A 138 6.38 -10.54 -23.56
C SER A 138 6.55 -11.99 -23.11
N PRO A 139 5.46 -12.77 -23.04
CA PRO A 139 5.57 -14.19 -22.68
C PRO A 139 6.26 -15.01 -23.77
N SER A 140 6.29 -14.50 -25.02
CA SER A 140 6.96 -15.12 -26.16
C SER A 140 8.30 -14.47 -26.43
N ASP A 141 9.27 -15.26 -26.90
CA ASP A 141 10.52 -14.77 -27.48
C ASP A 141 10.38 -14.36 -28.95
N ASP A 142 9.24 -14.67 -29.58
CA ASP A 142 8.97 -14.35 -30.98
C ASP A 142 8.72 -12.84 -31.18
N PRO A 143 9.62 -12.13 -31.91
CA PRO A 143 9.48 -10.69 -32.14
C PRO A 143 8.25 -10.34 -33.00
N THR A 144 7.66 -11.30 -33.72
CA THR A 144 6.47 -11.09 -34.54
C THR A 144 5.17 -11.22 -33.75
N ASN A 145 5.22 -11.80 -32.55
CA ASN A 145 4.07 -12.01 -31.67
C ASN A 145 4.31 -11.36 -30.29
N PHE A 146 4.44 -10.03 -30.29
CA PHE A 146 4.76 -9.26 -29.10
C PHE A 146 3.50 -8.88 -28.31
N LYS A 147 3.06 -9.78 -27.41
CA LYS A 147 1.91 -9.54 -26.52
C LYS A 147 2.38 -8.96 -25.19
N ALA A 148 1.59 -8.03 -24.65
CA ALA A 148 1.81 -7.49 -23.31
C ALA A 148 1.19 -8.43 -22.28
N ARG A 149 2.03 -9.29 -21.68
CA ARG A 149 1.62 -10.16 -20.57
C ARG A 149 2.81 -10.37 -19.65
N SER A 150 2.85 -9.55 -18.62
CA SER A 150 3.82 -9.66 -17.53
C SER A 150 3.11 -9.40 -16.22
N TYR A 151 3.72 -9.84 -15.13
CA TYR A 151 3.57 -9.24 -13.81
C TYR A 151 4.75 -8.30 -13.54
N ALA A 152 4.60 -7.35 -12.61
CA ALA A 152 5.72 -6.46 -12.21
C ALA A 152 7.01 -7.24 -11.87
N LYS A 153 6.89 -8.42 -11.24
CA LYS A 153 8.04 -9.30 -10.95
C LYS A 153 8.77 -9.75 -12.21
N ASP A 154 8.07 -10.02 -13.31
CA ASP A 154 8.68 -10.51 -14.55
C ASP A 154 9.53 -9.40 -15.17
N VAL A 155 9.07 -8.15 -15.07
CA VAL A 155 9.86 -6.98 -15.49
C VAL A 155 11.13 -6.84 -14.66
N ILE A 156 11.05 -7.06 -13.34
CA ILE A 156 12.25 -7.04 -12.47
C ILE A 156 13.23 -8.13 -12.91
N THR A 157 12.75 -9.37 -13.05
CA THR A 157 13.56 -10.52 -13.47
C THR A 157 14.19 -10.30 -14.83
N CYS A 158 13.41 -9.86 -15.82
CA CYS A 158 13.87 -9.60 -17.18
C CYS A 158 14.92 -8.48 -17.23
N LEU A 159 14.80 -7.45 -16.38
CA LEU A 159 15.84 -6.43 -16.25
C LEU A 159 17.13 -7.00 -15.64
N THR A 160 17.05 -7.97 -14.73
CA THR A 160 18.25 -8.58 -14.11
C THR A 160 18.92 -9.66 -14.96
N GLU A 161 18.21 -10.21 -15.95
CA GLU A 161 18.63 -11.35 -16.78
C GLU A 161 18.96 -10.95 -18.24
N PRO A 162 19.66 -11.79 -19.03
CA PRO A 162 20.05 -11.47 -20.41
C PRO A 162 18.90 -11.55 -21.43
N GLN A 163 17.63 -11.37 -21.03
CA GLN A 163 16.45 -11.53 -21.91
C GLN A 163 15.78 -10.19 -22.27
N LEU A 164 16.58 -9.12 -22.41
CA LEU A 164 16.07 -7.76 -22.63
C LEU A 164 15.26 -7.61 -23.94
N HIS A 165 15.47 -8.51 -24.92
CA HIS A 165 14.68 -8.52 -26.17
C HIS A 165 13.19 -8.75 -25.94
N ARG A 166 12.81 -9.35 -24.81
CA ARG A 166 11.42 -9.58 -24.39
C ARG A 166 10.75 -8.36 -23.76
N LEU A 167 11.50 -7.30 -23.47
CA LEU A 167 10.92 -6.05 -22.94
C LEU A 167 10.13 -5.32 -24.03
N GLY A 168 8.95 -4.83 -23.68
CA GLY A 168 8.08 -4.02 -24.52
C GLY A 168 7.68 -2.71 -23.86
N LEU A 169 7.31 -1.72 -24.67
CA LEU A 169 6.79 -0.43 -24.22
C LEU A 169 5.38 -0.21 -24.76
N LYS A 170 4.44 0.00 -23.84
CA LYS A 170 3.09 0.44 -24.17
C LYS A 170 2.91 1.91 -23.84
N PHE A 171 2.67 2.75 -24.84
CA PHE A 171 2.40 4.17 -24.64
C PHE A 171 0.95 4.36 -24.21
N LEU A 172 0.76 4.90 -22.99
CA LEU A 172 -0.54 5.01 -22.33
C LEU A 172 -1.10 6.43 -22.37
N ASP A 173 -0.26 7.44 -22.19
CA ASP A 173 -0.66 8.84 -22.19
C ASP A 173 0.48 9.76 -22.69
N VAL A 174 0.14 10.98 -23.07
CA VAL A 174 1.08 12.04 -23.46
C VAL A 174 1.01 13.19 -22.46
N ILE A 175 2.17 13.69 -22.05
CA ILE A 175 2.31 14.79 -21.10
C ILE A 175 2.77 16.04 -21.85
N TYR A 176 3.78 15.87 -22.70
CA TYR A 176 4.38 16.96 -23.46
C TYR A 176 4.84 16.42 -24.82
N PHE A 177 4.63 17.20 -25.88
CA PHE A 177 5.14 16.85 -27.21
C PHE A 177 5.45 18.11 -28.00
N GLY A 178 6.73 18.36 -28.26
CA GLY A 178 7.22 19.56 -28.93
C GLY A 178 7.17 20.74 -27.98
N ASP A 179 6.37 21.73 -28.31
CA ASP A 179 6.09 22.92 -27.50
C ASP A 179 4.79 22.80 -26.68
N ARG A 180 3.93 21.82 -27.00
CA ARG A 180 2.58 21.69 -26.44
C ARG A 180 2.54 20.85 -25.16
N ASP A 181 1.89 21.42 -24.13
CA ASP A 181 1.50 20.72 -22.89
C ASP A 181 0.13 20.07 -23.05
N PHE A 182 0.06 18.75 -22.86
CA PHE A 182 -1.17 17.97 -22.99
C PHE A 182 -1.85 17.70 -21.65
N GLN A 183 -1.29 18.14 -20.52
CA GLN A 183 -1.82 17.80 -19.19
C GLN A 183 -3.21 18.38 -18.90
N GLN A 184 -3.61 19.45 -19.61
CA GLN A 184 -4.94 20.07 -19.53
C GLN A 184 -5.85 19.69 -20.70
N GLU A 185 -5.38 18.83 -21.61
CA GLU A 185 -6.17 18.35 -22.74
C GLU A 185 -6.99 17.13 -22.31
N LEU A 186 -8.21 17.00 -22.83
CA LEU A 186 -9.05 15.84 -22.56
C LEU A 186 -8.46 14.55 -23.17
N PHE A 187 -8.75 13.40 -22.56
CA PHE A 187 -8.19 12.11 -22.98
C PHE A 187 -8.35 11.80 -24.50
N PRO A 188 -9.46 12.12 -25.18
CA PRO A 188 -9.58 11.90 -26.62
C PRO A 188 -8.52 12.64 -27.45
N ILE A 189 -8.15 13.86 -27.04
CA ILE A 189 -7.13 14.67 -27.73
C ILE A 189 -5.74 14.05 -27.50
N ARG A 190 -5.45 13.62 -26.27
CA ARG A 190 -4.21 12.94 -25.90
C ARG A 190 -4.07 11.59 -26.63
N LEU A 191 -5.15 10.81 -26.70
CA LEU A 191 -5.17 9.55 -27.43
C LEU A 191 -4.99 9.76 -28.95
N HIS A 192 -5.55 10.83 -29.52
CA HIS A 192 -5.40 11.13 -30.94
C HIS A 192 -3.94 11.35 -31.34
N ILE A 193 -3.18 12.10 -30.54
CA ILE A 193 -1.75 12.31 -30.83
C ILE A 193 -0.95 11.00 -30.66
N LEU A 194 -1.24 10.18 -29.65
CA LEU A 194 -0.61 8.86 -29.50
C LEU A 194 -0.85 7.95 -30.71
N LYS A 195 -2.08 7.94 -31.25
CA LYS A 195 -2.47 7.19 -32.46
C LYS A 195 -1.74 7.61 -33.72
N LYS A 196 -1.26 8.86 -33.79
CA LYS A 196 -0.46 9.35 -34.91
C LYS A 196 1.01 8.93 -34.83
N ILE A 197 1.55 8.84 -33.62
CA ILE A 197 2.99 8.61 -33.40
C ILE A 197 3.30 7.11 -33.37
N PHE A 198 2.54 6.34 -32.60
CA PHE A 198 2.89 4.96 -32.28
C PHE A 198 2.03 3.93 -33.03
N PRO A 199 2.58 2.75 -33.35
CA PRO A 199 1.80 1.69 -33.96
C PRO A 199 0.84 1.04 -32.94
N LYS A 200 -0.15 0.30 -33.46
CA LYS A 200 -1.16 -0.41 -32.64
C LYS A 200 -0.62 -1.68 -31.97
N THR A 201 0.36 -2.33 -32.60
CA THR A 201 0.91 -3.64 -32.21
C THR A 201 2.43 -3.61 -32.25
N GLY A 202 3.06 -4.64 -31.68
CA GLY A 202 4.51 -4.80 -31.65
C GLY A 202 5.16 -4.36 -30.34
N ARG A 203 6.49 -4.52 -30.29
CA ARG A 203 7.36 -4.29 -29.12
C ARG A 203 7.22 -2.89 -28.54
N ILE A 204 7.07 -1.87 -29.39
CA ILE A 204 6.72 -0.51 -29.02
C ILE A 204 5.39 -0.18 -29.65
N SER A 205 4.34 0.05 -28.85
CA SER A 205 3.00 0.31 -29.37
C SER A 205 2.16 1.17 -28.42
N LEU A 206 1.05 1.74 -28.90
CA LEU A 206 0.08 2.44 -28.05
C LEU A 206 -0.89 1.48 -27.35
N SER A 207 -1.42 1.89 -26.20
CA SER A 207 -2.54 1.20 -25.54
C SER A 207 -3.83 1.34 -26.33
N LEU A 208 -4.38 0.20 -26.78
CA LEU A 208 -5.56 0.15 -27.63
C LEU A 208 -6.80 0.52 -26.81
N ASN A 209 -7.19 1.77 -26.93
CA ASN A 209 -8.40 2.29 -26.30
C ASN A 209 -9.57 2.22 -27.28
N LYS A 210 -10.58 1.44 -26.92
CA LYS A 210 -11.86 1.31 -27.64
C LYS A 210 -12.86 2.29 -27.03
N LYS A 211 -13.61 3.00 -27.87
CA LYS A 211 -14.73 3.82 -27.42
C LYS A 211 -15.92 2.90 -27.19
N MET A 212 -16.46 2.89 -25.97
CA MET A 212 -17.51 1.99 -25.53
C MET A 212 -18.56 2.72 -24.69
N THR A 213 -19.76 2.18 -24.70
CA THR A 213 -20.88 2.47 -23.79
C THR A 213 -20.76 1.63 -22.51
N GLN A 214 -21.53 1.96 -21.48
CA GLN A 214 -21.49 1.24 -20.20
C GLN A 214 -21.81 -0.27 -20.33
N ILE A 215 -22.77 -0.62 -21.20
CA ILE A 215 -23.17 -2.01 -21.44
C ILE A 215 -22.04 -2.79 -22.10
N GLU A 216 -21.44 -2.24 -23.15
CA GLU A 216 -20.31 -2.85 -23.85
C GLU A 216 -19.09 -3.05 -22.94
N ILE A 217 -18.91 -2.20 -21.92
CA ILE A 217 -17.80 -2.33 -20.96
C ILE A 217 -17.96 -3.56 -20.08
N LEU A 218 -19.17 -3.84 -19.60
CA LEU A 218 -19.43 -5.03 -18.79
C LEU A 218 -19.15 -6.30 -19.60
N ASP A 219 -19.67 -6.37 -20.83
CA ASP A 219 -19.45 -7.50 -21.72
C ASP A 219 -17.96 -7.67 -22.06
N TYR A 220 -17.27 -6.56 -22.37
CA TYR A 220 -15.83 -6.57 -22.64
C TYR A 220 -15.02 -7.02 -21.41
N TYR A 221 -15.39 -6.57 -20.22
CA TYR A 221 -14.75 -6.99 -18.97
C TYR A 221 -14.94 -8.48 -18.70
N ASN A 222 -16.16 -9.01 -18.89
CA ASN A 222 -16.45 -10.43 -18.71
C ASN A 222 -15.66 -11.29 -19.69
N GLN A 223 -15.63 -10.92 -20.97
CA GLN A 223 -14.83 -11.61 -21.99
C GLN A 223 -13.35 -11.67 -21.63
N ILE A 224 -12.77 -10.54 -21.19
CA ILE A 224 -11.36 -10.49 -20.78
C ILE A 224 -11.11 -11.34 -19.53
N SER A 225 -12.03 -11.30 -18.57
CA SER A 225 -11.91 -12.02 -17.30
C SER A 225 -12.02 -13.54 -17.49
N GLU A 226 -12.95 -14.02 -18.31
CA GLU A 226 -13.11 -15.44 -18.67
C GLU A 226 -11.89 -16.00 -19.40
N LEU A 227 -11.27 -15.19 -20.28
CA LEU A 227 -10.06 -15.58 -21.00
C LEU A 227 -8.83 -15.66 -20.07
N GLY A 228 -8.92 -15.23 -18.81
CA GLY A 228 -7.85 -15.33 -17.79
C GLY A 228 -6.54 -14.62 -18.14
N ASN A 229 -6.56 -13.73 -19.14
CA ASN A 229 -5.36 -13.24 -19.79
C ASN A 229 -5.03 -11.76 -19.50
N ALA A 230 -5.95 -10.97 -18.95
CA ALA A 230 -5.66 -9.59 -18.54
C ALA A 230 -5.92 -9.36 -17.06
N GLU A 231 -5.16 -8.41 -16.49
CA GLU A 231 -5.24 -8.01 -15.08
C GLU A 231 -6.53 -7.24 -14.76
N GLY A 232 -7.25 -6.80 -15.79
CA GLY A 232 -8.43 -5.96 -15.70
C GLY A 232 -8.52 -4.96 -16.85
N ILE A 233 -9.29 -3.90 -16.65
CA ILE A 233 -9.45 -2.82 -17.62
C ILE A 233 -9.17 -1.45 -16.99
N VAL A 234 -8.77 -0.51 -17.83
CA VAL A 234 -8.68 0.92 -17.52
C VAL A 234 -9.75 1.65 -18.33
N ILE A 235 -10.60 2.41 -17.64
CA ILE A 235 -11.68 3.22 -18.23
C ILE A 235 -11.31 4.69 -18.08
N GLN A 236 -11.22 5.39 -19.20
CA GLN A 236 -10.91 6.82 -19.27
C GLN A 236 -12.15 7.61 -19.66
N HIS A 237 -12.49 8.62 -18.85
CA HIS A 237 -13.61 9.50 -19.15
C HIS A 237 -13.24 10.47 -20.29
N SER A 238 -14.14 10.68 -21.24
CA SER A 238 -13.81 11.50 -22.42
C SER A 238 -13.85 13.01 -22.17
N GLN A 239 -14.65 13.47 -21.21
CA GLN A 239 -14.89 14.90 -20.94
C GLN A 239 -14.37 15.38 -19.58
N ARG A 240 -13.81 14.48 -18.77
CA ARG A 240 -13.31 14.78 -17.41
C ARG A 240 -11.99 14.05 -17.19
N PHE A 241 -11.18 14.56 -16.28
CA PHE A 241 -9.91 13.93 -15.87
C PHE A 241 -10.15 12.82 -14.86
N LEU A 242 -11.01 11.87 -15.22
CA LEU A 242 -11.35 10.70 -14.41
C LEU A 242 -10.87 9.44 -15.10
N THR A 243 -10.15 8.63 -14.34
CA THR A 243 -9.69 7.31 -14.76
C THR A 243 -10.09 6.29 -13.73
N PHE A 244 -10.69 5.20 -14.18
CA PHE A 244 -11.09 4.09 -13.35
C PHE A 244 -10.27 2.86 -13.73
N LYS A 245 -9.89 2.06 -12.74
CA LYS A 245 -9.29 0.74 -12.94
C LYS A 245 -10.23 -0.30 -12.34
N VAL A 246 -10.60 -1.28 -13.15
CA VAL A 246 -11.44 -2.41 -12.73
C VAL A 246 -10.56 -3.64 -12.80
N LYS A 247 -10.37 -4.30 -11.65
CA LYS A 247 -9.57 -5.53 -11.54
C LYS A 247 -10.46 -6.67 -11.01
N PRO A 248 -10.19 -7.92 -11.39
CA PRO A 248 -10.82 -9.07 -10.76
C PRO A 248 -10.59 -9.07 -9.25
N ILE A 249 -11.64 -9.40 -8.50
CA ILE A 249 -11.55 -9.58 -7.05
C ILE A 249 -10.84 -10.92 -6.80
N LYS A 250 -9.74 -10.84 -6.07
CA LYS A 250 -9.04 -12.00 -5.51
C LYS A 250 -9.72 -12.38 -4.19
N ARG A 251 -9.75 -13.67 -3.90
CA ARG A 251 -10.41 -14.22 -2.70
C ARG A 251 -9.44 -15.11 -1.94
N ILE A 252 -9.49 -15.01 -0.62
CA ILE A 252 -8.83 -15.92 0.32
C ILE A 252 -9.78 -16.23 1.45
N ASP A 253 -9.61 -17.38 2.08
CA ASP A 253 -10.34 -17.70 3.30
C ASP A 253 -9.47 -17.41 4.53
N ALA A 254 -10.05 -16.73 5.51
CA ALA A 254 -9.37 -16.24 6.70
C ALA A 254 -10.20 -16.50 7.96
N VAL A 255 -9.53 -16.57 9.11
CA VAL A 255 -10.21 -16.68 10.40
C VAL A 255 -10.48 -15.29 10.99
N ILE A 256 -11.63 -15.11 11.63
CA ILE A 256 -11.93 -13.94 12.46
C ILE A 256 -11.33 -14.17 13.86
N ILE A 257 -10.39 -13.31 14.26
CA ILE A 257 -9.65 -13.41 15.53
C ILE A 257 -9.91 -12.22 16.47
N GLY A 258 -10.59 -11.18 15.98
CA GLY A 258 -11.08 -10.10 16.81
C GLY A 258 -12.21 -9.34 16.14
N ALA A 259 -12.99 -8.61 16.93
CA ALA A 259 -14.11 -7.84 16.46
C ALA A 259 -14.32 -6.54 17.25
N LEU A 260 -15.03 -5.62 16.62
CA LEU A 260 -15.49 -4.35 17.15
C LEU A 260 -16.92 -4.11 16.68
N GLU A 261 -17.78 -3.73 17.61
CA GLU A 261 -19.17 -3.34 17.38
C GLU A 261 -19.32 -1.90 16.88
N GLN A 262 -20.43 -1.60 16.20
CA GLN A 262 -20.74 -0.24 15.77
C GLN A 262 -21.10 0.64 16.98
N GLN A 263 -20.73 1.92 16.93
CA GLN A 263 -21.02 2.84 18.03
C GLN A 263 -22.53 3.10 18.22
N ASN A 264 -23.29 3.10 17.12
CA ASN A 264 -24.72 3.41 17.14
C ASN A 264 -25.59 2.17 17.33
N ASP A 265 -25.06 0.98 16.99
CA ASP A 265 -25.74 -0.30 17.16
C ASP A 265 -24.73 -1.36 17.63
N PRO A 266 -24.66 -1.62 18.95
CA PRO A 266 -23.73 -2.61 19.51
C PRO A 266 -23.99 -4.05 19.06
N THR A 267 -25.08 -4.32 18.34
CA THR A 267 -25.39 -5.66 17.81
C THR A 267 -24.78 -5.90 16.43
N LEU A 268 -24.27 -4.85 15.77
CA LEU A 268 -23.69 -4.92 14.44
C LEU A 268 -22.16 -4.96 14.49
N LEU A 269 -21.58 -5.84 13.69
CA LEU A 269 -20.15 -5.82 13.41
C LEU A 269 -19.77 -4.50 12.69
N ASP A 270 -18.75 -3.83 13.18
CA ASP A 270 -18.11 -2.67 12.54
C ASP A 270 -16.80 -3.07 11.90
N VAL A 271 -15.94 -3.77 12.67
CA VAL A 271 -14.62 -4.21 12.20
C VAL A 271 -14.34 -5.62 12.70
N ALA A 272 -13.97 -6.53 11.80
CA ALA A 272 -13.34 -7.81 12.10
C ALA A 272 -11.82 -7.74 11.84
N LEU A 273 -11.03 -8.22 12.79
CA LEU A 273 -9.61 -8.51 12.63
C LEU A 273 -9.46 -9.94 12.10
N ILE A 274 -8.73 -10.08 11.01
CA ILE A 274 -8.60 -11.34 10.28
C ILE A 274 -7.16 -11.84 10.25
N ALA A 275 -7.01 -13.16 10.25
CA ALA A 275 -5.72 -13.85 10.15
C ALA A 275 -5.78 -15.08 9.23
N ALA A 276 -4.62 -15.46 8.71
CA ALA A 276 -4.39 -16.76 8.09
C ALA A 276 -3.51 -17.60 9.01
N MET A 277 -3.49 -18.91 8.84
CA MET A 277 -2.78 -19.84 9.70
C MET A 277 -1.53 -20.40 9.00
N THR A 278 -0.40 -20.42 9.69
CA THR A 278 0.81 -21.13 9.23
C THR A 278 0.74 -22.62 9.57
N PRO A 279 1.57 -23.49 8.94
CA PRO A 279 1.54 -24.94 9.20
C PRO A 279 1.73 -25.34 10.67
N ASP A 280 2.43 -24.52 11.46
CA ASP A 280 2.63 -24.68 12.91
C ASP A 280 1.43 -24.23 13.76
N GLY A 281 0.28 -23.91 13.15
CA GLY A 281 -0.95 -23.52 13.84
C GLY A 281 -0.95 -22.08 14.36
N ILE A 282 0.03 -21.26 13.97
CA ILE A 282 0.15 -19.87 14.39
C ILE A 282 -0.66 -18.96 13.47
N PHE A 283 -1.40 -18.00 14.04
CA PHE A 283 -2.19 -17.04 13.28
C PHE A 283 -1.31 -15.86 12.85
N GLN A 284 -1.11 -15.70 11.56
CA GLN A 284 -0.55 -14.51 10.95
C GLN A 284 -1.66 -13.49 10.71
N VAL A 285 -1.63 -12.34 11.38
CA VAL A 285 -2.59 -11.26 11.13
C VAL A 285 -2.41 -10.75 9.70
N ILE A 286 -3.51 -10.66 8.95
CA ILE A 286 -3.50 -10.25 7.54
C ILE A 286 -4.19 -8.90 7.32
N GLY A 287 -5.14 -8.50 8.17
CA GLY A 287 -5.87 -7.27 7.93
C GLY A 287 -7.07 -7.05 8.83
N ARG A 288 -7.91 -6.11 8.41
CA ARG A 288 -9.16 -5.74 9.05
C ARG A 288 -10.20 -5.50 7.96
N ILE A 289 -11.40 -6.03 8.15
CA ILE A 289 -12.54 -5.86 7.24
C ILE A 289 -13.75 -5.37 8.02
N GLY A 290 -14.73 -4.76 7.36
CA GLY A 290 -15.86 -4.13 8.03
C GLY A 290 -16.89 -3.48 7.09
N SER A 291 -16.49 -3.22 5.85
CA SER A 291 -17.38 -2.73 4.80
C SER A 291 -17.97 -3.85 3.95
N GLY A 292 -19.09 -3.56 3.30
CA GLY A 292 -19.60 -4.32 2.17
C GLY A 292 -20.83 -5.17 2.45
N LEU A 293 -21.20 -5.41 3.70
CA LEU A 293 -22.32 -6.30 4.00
C LEU A 293 -23.59 -5.54 4.43
N PRO A 294 -24.80 -6.07 4.09
CA PRO A 294 -26.05 -5.60 4.67
C PRO A 294 -26.07 -5.73 6.20
N HIS A 295 -26.88 -4.90 6.87
CA HIS A 295 -27.01 -4.90 8.34
C HIS A 295 -27.35 -6.29 8.90
N GLU A 296 -28.30 -7.01 8.30
CA GLU A 296 -28.69 -8.35 8.75
C GLU A 296 -27.53 -9.34 8.74
N THR A 297 -26.69 -9.28 7.70
CA THR A 297 -25.49 -10.12 7.60
C THR A 297 -24.45 -9.74 8.65
N LEU A 298 -24.22 -8.44 8.88
CA LEU A 298 -23.31 -7.97 9.93
C LEU A 298 -23.77 -8.40 11.33
N LYS A 299 -25.09 -8.42 11.56
CA LYS A 299 -25.71 -8.89 12.81
C LYS A 299 -25.53 -10.39 12.99
N ASP A 300 -25.79 -11.18 11.95
CA ASP A 300 -25.59 -12.63 11.98
C ASP A 300 -24.13 -12.97 12.28
N ILE A 301 -23.18 -12.36 11.58
CA ILE A 301 -21.74 -12.56 11.83
C ILE A 301 -21.41 -12.20 13.29
N PHE A 302 -21.83 -11.03 13.78
CA PHE A 302 -21.50 -10.57 15.12
C PHE A 302 -22.05 -11.51 16.20
N SER A 303 -23.28 -12.00 16.03
CA SER A 303 -23.93 -12.89 17.01
C SER A 303 -23.27 -14.26 17.14
N ARG A 304 -22.52 -14.70 16.13
CA ARG A 304 -21.77 -15.97 16.14
C ARG A 304 -20.39 -15.86 16.80
N LEU A 305 -19.92 -14.64 17.07
CA LEU A 305 -18.58 -14.41 17.64
C LEU A 305 -18.55 -14.74 19.14
N GLU A 306 -17.56 -15.51 19.55
CA GLU A 306 -17.30 -15.81 20.96
C GLU A 306 -16.11 -14.97 21.46
N PHE A 307 -16.35 -13.94 22.26
CA PHE A 307 -15.26 -13.11 22.79
C PHE A 307 -14.39 -13.88 23.78
N CYS A 308 -13.08 -13.67 23.71
CA CYS A 308 -12.12 -14.19 24.69
C CYS A 308 -12.41 -13.62 26.09
N SER A 309 -12.30 -14.46 27.12
CA SER A 309 -12.53 -14.07 28.51
C SER A 309 -11.35 -13.30 29.11
N ASN A 310 -10.13 -13.58 28.67
CA ASN A 310 -8.90 -12.96 29.16
C ASN A 310 -8.28 -11.97 28.16
N GLU A 311 -7.42 -11.09 28.66
CA GLU A 311 -6.70 -10.13 27.82
C GLU A 311 -5.60 -10.82 27.00
N SER A 312 -5.48 -10.42 25.73
CA SER A 312 -4.43 -10.87 24.82
C SER A 312 -3.18 -10.01 24.96
N GLU A 313 -2.00 -10.65 24.88
CA GLU A 313 -0.70 -9.95 24.84
C GLU A 313 -0.58 -9.04 23.61
N TYR A 314 -1.31 -9.38 22.54
CA TYR A 314 -1.46 -8.52 21.37
C TYR A 314 -2.70 -7.62 21.50
N THR A 315 -2.52 -6.33 21.25
CA THR A 315 -3.60 -5.35 21.17
C THR A 315 -3.75 -4.82 19.74
N ALA A 316 -4.92 -5.02 19.15
CA ALA A 316 -5.30 -4.41 17.88
C ALA A 316 -6.24 -3.21 18.10
N VAL A 317 -6.09 -2.20 17.25
CA VAL A 317 -7.00 -1.04 17.18
C VAL A 317 -7.56 -0.88 15.78
N SER A 318 -8.78 -0.35 15.66
CA SER A 318 -9.39 0.08 14.40
C SER A 318 -8.75 1.39 13.89
N ARG A 319 -9.14 1.82 12.68
CA ARG A 319 -8.60 3.03 12.04
C ARG A 319 -8.93 4.33 12.79
N ASP A 320 -10.04 4.35 13.52
CA ASP A 320 -10.47 5.44 14.39
C ASP A 320 -9.96 5.31 15.84
N GLY A 321 -9.10 4.32 16.12
CA GLY A 321 -8.41 4.16 17.39
C GLY A 321 -9.18 3.38 18.47
N ARG A 322 -10.35 2.80 18.16
CA ARG A 322 -11.07 1.92 19.10
C ARG A 322 -10.36 0.58 19.23
N ARG A 323 -10.35 0.02 20.45
CA ARG A 323 -9.74 -1.29 20.72
C ARG A 323 -10.60 -2.38 20.10
N ILE A 324 -9.98 -3.25 19.31
CA ILE A 324 -10.60 -4.48 18.81
C ILE A 324 -10.50 -5.52 19.91
N ARG A 325 -11.63 -6.14 20.26
CA ARG A 325 -11.71 -7.21 21.26
C ARG A 325 -11.42 -8.55 20.58
N MET A 326 -10.58 -9.38 21.21
CA MET A 326 -10.23 -10.69 20.64
C MET A 326 -11.41 -11.66 20.76
N VAL A 327 -11.56 -12.53 19.77
CA VAL A 327 -12.57 -13.58 19.74
C VAL A 327 -11.90 -14.95 19.56
N ARG A 328 -12.56 -16.00 20.03
CA ARG A 328 -12.13 -17.38 19.81
C ARG A 328 -12.06 -17.65 18.30
N PRO A 329 -11.04 -18.35 17.81
CA PRO A 329 -10.85 -18.56 16.39
C PRO A 329 -11.75 -19.73 15.92
N ASN A 330 -13.06 -19.48 15.75
CA ASN A 330 -14.06 -20.48 15.36
C ASN A 330 -14.78 -20.17 14.04
N LEU A 331 -14.65 -18.95 13.53
CA LEU A 331 -15.36 -18.48 12.33
C LEU A 331 -14.38 -18.22 11.18
N VAL A 332 -14.62 -18.91 10.07
CA VAL A 332 -13.94 -18.66 8.80
C VAL A 332 -14.80 -17.72 7.94
N CYS A 333 -14.19 -16.66 7.42
CA CYS A 333 -14.79 -15.76 6.46
C CYS A 333 -14.02 -15.80 5.13
N GLN A 334 -14.72 -15.48 4.05
CA GLN A 334 -14.06 -15.22 2.78
C GLN A 334 -13.77 -13.72 2.66
N VAL A 335 -12.55 -13.41 2.26
CA VAL A 335 -12.04 -12.04 2.13
C VAL A 335 -11.81 -11.74 0.66
N GLY A 336 -12.58 -10.79 0.13
CA GLY A 336 -12.37 -10.21 -1.19
C GLY A 336 -11.38 -9.05 -1.13
N PHE A 337 -10.48 -8.93 -2.11
CA PHE A 337 -9.55 -7.80 -2.24
C PHE A 337 -9.11 -7.62 -3.70
N LEU A 338 -8.65 -6.42 -4.05
CA LEU A 338 -8.30 -6.10 -5.44
C LEU A 338 -6.82 -6.35 -5.75
N ASP A 339 -5.95 -6.14 -4.76
CA ASP A 339 -4.51 -6.22 -4.98
C ASP A 339 -3.74 -6.40 -3.67
N VAL A 340 -2.42 -6.52 -3.77
CA VAL A 340 -1.51 -6.60 -2.63
C VAL A 340 -0.37 -5.59 -2.73
N THR A 341 0.16 -5.17 -1.58
CA THR A 341 1.34 -4.28 -1.51
C THR A 341 2.36 -4.86 -0.53
N LEU A 342 3.63 -4.84 -0.92
CA LEU A 342 4.77 -5.33 -0.12
C LEU A 342 5.38 -4.25 0.79
N GLU A 343 5.12 -2.99 0.45
CA GLU A 343 5.66 -1.82 1.11
C GLU A 343 4.53 -0.88 1.57
N ASP A 344 4.79 -0.13 2.63
CA ASP A 344 3.90 0.94 3.08
C ASP A 344 3.98 2.17 2.14
N ARG A 345 3.22 3.22 2.47
CA ARG A 345 3.19 4.47 1.69
C ARG A 345 4.53 5.23 1.64
N TYR A 346 5.50 4.84 2.45
CA TYR A 346 6.84 5.43 2.52
C TYR A 346 7.92 4.53 1.89
N GLY A 347 7.53 3.35 1.36
CA GLY A 347 8.46 2.39 0.77
C GLY A 347 9.13 1.46 1.78
N ASN A 348 8.66 1.41 3.03
CA ASN A 348 9.20 0.47 4.02
C ASN A 348 8.52 -0.89 3.92
N PRO A 349 9.22 -2.01 4.19
CA PRO A 349 8.58 -3.32 4.24
C PRO A 349 7.47 -3.38 5.29
N ILE A 350 6.38 -4.09 4.95
CA ILE A 350 5.26 -4.27 5.87
C ILE A 350 5.54 -5.46 6.81
N TYR A 351 5.30 -5.24 8.10
CA TYR A 351 5.35 -6.29 9.13
C TYR A 351 4.00 -6.40 9.84
N LYS A 352 3.57 -7.63 10.13
CA LYS A 352 2.35 -7.92 10.88
C LYS A 352 2.60 -8.99 11.94
N PRO A 353 1.86 -8.95 13.06
CA PRO A 353 2.07 -9.86 14.16
C PRO A 353 1.63 -11.29 13.81
N ARG A 354 2.42 -12.25 14.30
CA ARG A 354 2.07 -13.65 14.46
C ARG A 354 1.64 -13.86 15.90
N ILE A 355 0.46 -14.45 16.11
CA ILE A 355 -0.12 -14.68 17.43
C ILE A 355 -0.60 -16.13 17.54
N LYS A 356 -0.57 -16.70 18.73
CA LYS A 356 -1.02 -18.07 19.00
C LYS A 356 -2.18 -18.05 19.97
N TYR A 357 -3.28 -18.70 19.62
CA TYR A 357 -4.40 -18.89 20.54
C TYR A 357 -4.05 -19.98 21.56
N ASP A 358 -4.30 -19.71 22.84
CA ASP A 358 -4.14 -20.63 23.95
C ASP A 358 -5.52 -20.99 24.50
N PRO A 359 -6.06 -22.19 24.19
CA PRO A 359 -7.38 -22.60 24.64
C PRO A 359 -7.52 -22.68 26.15
N SER A 360 -6.44 -22.96 26.89
CA SER A 360 -6.49 -23.13 28.35
C SER A 360 -6.73 -21.81 29.08
N SER A 361 -6.13 -20.74 28.56
CA SER A 361 -6.26 -19.37 29.07
C SER A 361 -7.25 -18.52 28.27
N GLU A 362 -7.90 -19.11 27.26
CA GLU A 362 -8.85 -18.43 26.35
C GLU A 362 -8.35 -17.06 25.87
N THR A 363 -7.10 -16.99 25.42
CA THR A 363 -6.47 -15.74 24.97
C THR A 363 -5.43 -15.96 23.87
N TYR A 364 -4.88 -14.88 23.35
CA TYR A 364 -3.79 -14.92 22.37
C TYR A 364 -2.47 -14.47 22.99
N LYS A 365 -1.42 -15.25 22.71
CA LYS A 365 -0.02 -14.92 23.01
C LYS A 365 0.65 -14.33 21.78
N PHE A 366 1.47 -13.30 21.99
CA PHE A 366 2.27 -12.73 20.91
C PHE A 366 3.45 -13.66 20.61
N VAL A 367 3.73 -13.91 19.33
CA VAL A 367 4.87 -14.75 18.93
C VAL A 367 5.98 -13.87 18.40
N THR A 368 5.74 -13.15 17.30
CA THR A 368 6.74 -12.28 16.67
C THR A 368 6.09 -11.34 15.65
N MET A 369 6.84 -10.35 15.17
CA MET A 369 6.51 -9.60 13.96
C MET A 369 7.12 -10.32 12.75
N SER A 370 6.30 -10.59 11.73
CA SER A 370 6.75 -11.21 10.48
C SER A 370 6.52 -10.30 9.29
N ARG A 371 7.42 -10.38 8.30
CA ARG A 371 7.24 -9.68 7.03
C ARG A 371 5.96 -10.19 6.36
N MET A 372 5.17 -9.26 5.84
CA MET A 372 3.84 -9.52 5.29
C MET A 372 3.50 -8.53 4.17
N ILE A 373 2.32 -8.72 3.57
CA ILE A 373 1.73 -7.81 2.60
C ILE A 373 0.48 -7.13 3.18
N ASN A 374 0.08 -6.00 2.58
CA ASN A 374 -1.22 -5.39 2.78
C ASN A 374 -2.16 -5.76 1.63
N LEU A 375 -3.38 -6.19 1.97
CA LEU A 375 -4.45 -6.37 1.00
C LEU A 375 -5.09 -5.00 0.70
N VAL A 376 -5.24 -4.70 -0.59
CA VAL A 376 -5.81 -3.44 -1.08
C VAL A 376 -7.31 -3.62 -1.29
N SER A 377 -8.09 -2.72 -0.69
CA SER A 377 -9.56 -2.76 -0.74
C SER A 377 -10.17 -4.07 -0.22
N GLN A 378 -9.59 -4.62 0.86
CA GLN A 378 -10.12 -5.82 1.51
C GLN A 378 -11.53 -5.59 2.10
N HIS A 379 -12.42 -6.54 1.89
CA HIS A 379 -13.80 -6.56 2.36
C HIS A 379 -14.24 -8.01 2.61
N PHE A 380 -15.37 -8.20 3.28
CA PHE A 380 -16.03 -9.51 3.27
C PHE A 380 -16.47 -9.83 1.86
N ASP A 381 -16.31 -11.06 1.40
CA ASP A 381 -16.94 -11.46 0.15
C ASP A 381 -18.46 -11.31 0.28
N TYR A 382 -19.08 -10.73 -0.75
CA TYR A 382 -20.50 -10.42 -0.77
C TYR A 382 -21.36 -11.67 -0.97
N ASP A 383 -20.88 -12.62 -1.75
CA ASP A 383 -21.63 -13.81 -2.15
C ASP A 383 -21.47 -14.91 -1.10
N MET A 384 -20.30 -14.97 -0.47
CA MET A 384 -19.97 -15.97 0.57
C MET A 384 -19.21 -15.36 1.76
N PRO A 385 -19.84 -14.46 2.55
CA PRO A 385 -19.16 -13.76 3.64
C PRO A 385 -18.61 -14.68 4.73
N LEU A 386 -19.33 -15.77 5.02
CA LEU A 386 -18.91 -16.83 5.93
C LEU A 386 -18.70 -18.14 5.17
N ARG A 387 -17.64 -18.87 5.53
CA ARG A 387 -17.32 -20.20 5.03
C ARG A 387 -17.70 -21.25 6.07
N LEU A 388 -19.00 -21.46 6.22
CA LEU A 388 -19.54 -22.46 7.15
C LEU A 388 -19.16 -23.90 6.76
N ASP A 389 -18.73 -24.10 5.51
CA ASP A 389 -18.17 -25.33 4.98
C ASP A 389 -16.70 -25.57 5.36
N LYS A 390 -16.03 -24.58 5.99
CA LYS A 390 -14.60 -24.64 6.36
C LYS A 390 -14.38 -24.61 7.86
N GLN A 391 -13.23 -25.13 8.27
CA GLN A 391 -12.81 -25.12 9.66
C GLN A 391 -11.57 -24.26 9.88
N VAL A 392 -11.34 -23.87 11.13
CA VAL A 392 -10.12 -23.15 11.50
C VAL A 392 -8.98 -24.15 11.68
N ASN A 393 -8.26 -24.43 10.60
CA ASN A 393 -7.12 -25.33 10.57
C ASN A 393 -6.03 -24.82 9.58
N PRO A 394 -4.80 -25.36 9.62
CA PRO A 394 -3.70 -24.91 8.77
C PRO A 394 -3.88 -25.14 7.26
N TYR A 395 -4.97 -25.78 6.82
CA TYR A 395 -5.23 -26.12 5.41
C TYR A 395 -6.30 -25.22 4.79
N ASP A 396 -7.41 -25.01 5.51
CA ASP A 396 -8.58 -24.26 5.06
C ASP A 396 -8.35 -22.75 5.06
N VAL A 397 -7.60 -22.24 6.05
CA VAL A 397 -7.24 -20.82 6.21
C VAL A 397 -5.72 -20.62 6.11
N ARG A 398 -5.07 -21.46 5.30
CA ARG A 398 -3.61 -21.51 5.15
C ARG A 398 -3.03 -20.19 4.62
N LEU A 399 -1.88 -19.77 5.15
CA LEU A 399 -1.17 -18.55 4.75
C LEU A 399 -0.64 -18.61 3.31
N GLU A 400 -0.40 -19.81 2.80
CA GLU A 400 0.14 -20.09 1.47
C GLU A 400 -0.75 -19.50 0.37
N GLN A 401 -2.07 -19.40 0.59
CA GLN A 401 -3.01 -18.70 -0.32
C GLN A 401 -2.56 -17.27 -0.64
N ILE A 402 -1.90 -16.61 0.33
CA ILE A 402 -1.40 -15.23 0.19
C ILE A 402 0.00 -15.25 -0.47
N GLN A 403 0.84 -16.24 -0.14
CA GLN A 403 2.17 -16.37 -0.72
C GLN A 403 2.14 -16.77 -2.20
N GLU A 404 1.12 -17.54 -2.62
CA GLU A 404 0.82 -17.87 -4.01
C GLU A 404 0.59 -16.60 -4.85
N LEU A 405 0.04 -15.53 -4.26
CA LEU A 405 -0.20 -14.25 -4.93
C LEU A 405 1.07 -13.41 -5.05
N SER A 406 1.88 -13.38 -3.98
CA SER A 406 3.15 -12.68 -3.93
C SER A 406 4.05 -13.37 -2.92
N PRO A 407 5.15 -14.01 -3.35
CA PRO A 407 6.10 -14.61 -2.41
C PRO A 407 6.73 -13.56 -1.49
N PHE A 408 6.80 -13.86 -0.19
CA PHE A 408 7.57 -13.08 0.79
C PHE A 408 8.14 -14.03 1.86
N PRO A 409 9.34 -13.72 2.40
CA PRO A 409 9.93 -14.55 3.45
C PRO A 409 9.16 -14.36 4.75
N LEU A 410 8.90 -15.46 5.45
CA LEU A 410 8.37 -15.43 6.81
C LEU A 410 9.53 -15.34 7.80
N THR A 411 9.34 -14.56 8.86
CA THR A 411 10.25 -14.62 10.01
C THR A 411 10.02 -15.97 10.70
N PRO A 412 11.08 -16.80 10.88
CA PRO A 412 10.96 -18.05 11.60
C PRO A 412 10.32 -17.81 12.97
N SER A 413 9.44 -18.73 13.38
CA SER A 413 8.98 -18.83 14.76
C SER A 413 10.17 -19.35 15.58
N VAL A 414 11.08 -18.46 15.94
CA VAL A 414 12.06 -18.77 16.98
C VAL A 414 11.27 -18.79 18.29
N PRO A 415 11.40 -19.83 19.14
CA PRO A 415 10.90 -19.75 20.50
C PRO A 415 11.39 -18.44 21.07
N GLN A 416 10.49 -17.58 21.51
CA GLN A 416 10.91 -16.42 22.28
C GLN A 416 11.68 -17.02 23.47
N GLU A 417 12.98 -16.75 23.57
CA GLU A 417 13.67 -17.00 24.83
C GLU A 417 12.80 -16.34 25.91
N GLU A 418 12.58 -17.03 27.03
CA GLU A 418 11.88 -16.44 28.16
C GLU A 418 12.71 -15.26 28.65
N LEU A 419 12.44 -14.09 28.07
CA LEU A 419 13.14 -12.87 28.39
C LEU A 419 12.66 -12.44 29.79
N PRO A 420 13.58 -12.00 30.67
CA PRO A 420 13.20 -11.55 32.00
C PRO A 420 12.07 -10.51 31.97
N GLU A 421 11.13 -10.60 32.90
CA GLU A 421 10.01 -9.67 32.97
C GLU A 421 10.50 -8.22 33.13
N SER A 422 9.86 -7.28 32.43
CA SER A 422 10.15 -5.86 32.59
C SER A 422 9.52 -5.33 33.89
N MET A 423 10.20 -4.44 34.59
CA MET A 423 9.71 -3.83 35.83
C MET A 423 9.33 -2.37 35.60
N ILE A 424 8.10 -1.97 35.98
CA ILE A 424 7.68 -0.57 35.92
C ILE A 424 8.36 0.19 37.05
N LEU A 425 9.12 1.23 36.69
CA LEU A 425 9.78 2.12 37.66
C LEU A 425 8.95 3.37 37.93
N SER A 426 8.30 3.94 36.92
CA SER A 426 7.47 5.12 37.12
C SER A 426 6.34 5.19 36.10
N ARG A 427 5.14 5.55 36.55
CA ARG A 427 3.98 5.72 35.67
C ARG A 427 3.19 6.96 36.02
N TYR A 428 2.99 7.84 35.04
CA TYR A 428 2.14 9.03 35.15
C TYR A 428 1.01 8.96 34.12
N VAL A 429 -0.24 9.00 34.58
CA VAL A 429 -1.43 9.00 33.70
C VAL A 429 -2.20 10.28 33.86
N PHE A 430 -2.22 11.10 32.82
CA PHE A 430 -3.04 12.30 32.71
C PHE A 430 -4.29 12.01 31.88
N LYS A 431 -5.46 12.48 32.32
CA LYS A 431 -6.70 12.40 31.55
C LYS A 431 -7.38 13.76 31.41
N GLN A 432 -8.06 13.94 30.29
CA GLN A 432 -8.95 15.07 30.04
C GLN A 432 -10.10 14.61 29.14
N LYS A 433 -11.32 14.49 29.69
CA LYS A 433 -12.49 13.97 28.95
C LYS A 433 -12.15 12.61 28.29
N ARG A 434 -12.26 12.51 26.96
CA ARG A 434 -11.92 11.32 26.15
C ARG A 434 -10.46 11.32 25.64
N LYS A 435 -9.55 11.99 26.35
CA LYS A 435 -8.12 12.07 26.04
C LYS A 435 -7.29 11.51 27.19
N VAL A 436 -6.21 10.82 26.85
CA VAL A 436 -5.29 10.20 27.82
C VAL A 436 -3.86 10.40 27.35
N LYS A 437 -3.00 10.91 28.24
CA LYS A 437 -1.54 10.89 28.06
C LYS A 437 -0.93 10.06 29.19
N LYS A 438 -0.19 9.03 28.83
CA LYS A 438 0.48 8.13 29.77
C LYS A 438 1.97 8.14 29.51
N PHE A 439 2.75 8.47 30.53
CA PHE A 439 4.20 8.32 30.55
C PHE A 439 4.53 7.10 31.40
N LEU A 440 5.41 6.24 30.91
CA LEU A 440 5.86 5.04 31.60
C LEU A 440 7.38 4.91 31.44
N LEU A 441 8.09 4.85 32.55
CA LEU A 441 9.47 4.40 32.63
C LEU A 441 9.47 2.97 33.18
N TRP A 442 10.14 2.08 32.47
CA TRP A 442 10.34 0.70 32.89
C TRP A 442 11.79 0.27 32.69
N LYS A 443 12.23 -0.64 33.56
CA LYS A 443 13.46 -1.39 33.41
C LYS A 443 13.15 -2.64 32.57
N THR A 444 13.87 -2.85 31.49
CA THR A 444 13.59 -3.97 30.58
C THR A 444 14.09 -5.29 31.13
N ASN A 445 15.16 -5.28 31.94
CA ASN A 445 15.91 -6.46 32.39
C ASN A 445 16.46 -7.32 31.23
N LYS A 446 16.63 -6.72 30.04
CA LYS A 446 16.99 -7.43 28.80
C LYS A 446 18.28 -6.91 28.15
N SER A 447 19.02 -6.01 28.81
CA SER A 447 20.24 -5.40 28.25
C SER A 447 21.34 -6.41 27.93
N SER A 448 21.42 -7.50 28.69
CA SER A 448 22.38 -8.60 28.46
C SER A 448 22.25 -9.26 27.09
N THR A 449 21.09 -9.13 26.43
CA THR A 449 20.88 -9.66 25.07
C THR A 449 21.50 -8.79 23.97
N GLY A 450 21.94 -7.57 24.30
CA GLY A 450 22.45 -6.58 23.35
C GLY A 450 21.40 -5.96 22.42
N ASN A 451 20.15 -6.41 22.49
CA ASN A 451 19.06 -5.98 21.59
C ASN A 451 18.10 -4.95 22.21
N TYR A 452 18.23 -4.68 23.51
CA TYR A 452 17.33 -3.79 24.25
C TYR A 452 18.12 -2.86 25.15
N PHE A 453 17.69 -1.61 25.27
CA PHE A 453 18.17 -0.71 26.31
C PHE A 453 17.73 -1.20 27.69
N GLU A 454 18.54 -0.95 28.72
CA GLU A 454 18.20 -1.32 30.10
C GLU A 454 16.96 -0.58 30.60
N TYR A 455 16.79 0.69 30.21
CA TYR A 455 15.65 1.53 30.57
C TYR A 455 14.97 2.09 29.33
N VAL A 456 13.63 2.07 29.35
CA VAL A 456 12.82 2.58 28.24
C VAL A 456 11.72 3.47 28.78
N ILE A 457 11.51 4.61 28.12
CA ILE A 457 10.48 5.59 28.43
C ILE A 457 9.48 5.59 27.28
N THR A 458 8.21 5.40 27.60
CA THR A 458 7.13 5.40 26.61
C THR A 458 6.12 6.50 26.91
N LEU A 459 5.74 7.24 25.86
CA LEU A 459 4.58 8.11 25.86
C LEU A 459 3.48 7.45 25.04
N THR A 460 2.30 7.35 25.62
CA THR A 460 1.06 7.02 24.93
C THR A 460 0.14 8.23 24.96
N ASP A 461 -0.22 8.78 23.80
CA ASP A 461 -1.11 9.93 23.67
C ASP A 461 -2.33 9.56 22.81
N TYR A 462 -3.48 9.46 23.47
CA TYR A 462 -4.78 9.14 22.90
C TYR A 462 -5.73 10.35 22.97
N SER A 463 -6.49 10.58 21.90
CA SER A 463 -7.61 11.51 21.86
C SER A 463 -8.68 10.97 20.93
N ALA A 464 -9.89 10.74 21.44
CA ALA A 464 -11.02 10.32 20.61
C ALA A 464 -11.31 11.36 19.51
N GLY A 465 -11.49 10.90 18.26
CA GLY A 465 -11.81 11.77 17.11
C GLY A 465 -10.62 12.55 16.53
N ARG A 466 -9.37 12.19 16.86
CA ARG A 466 -8.17 12.80 16.28
C ARG A 466 -8.15 12.57 14.75
N SER A 467 -7.92 13.62 13.98
CA SER A 467 -7.91 13.58 12.51
C SER A 467 -6.83 12.67 11.90
N SER A 468 -5.75 12.38 12.64
CA SER A 468 -4.76 11.37 12.26
C SER A 468 -5.22 9.93 12.52
N GLY A 469 -6.33 9.70 13.23
CA GLY A 469 -6.89 8.37 13.58
C GLY A 469 -6.06 7.53 14.56
N GLU A 470 -4.79 7.91 14.80
CA GLU A 470 -3.81 7.06 15.46
C GLU A 470 -3.61 7.38 16.96
N LEU A 471 -3.48 6.32 17.74
CA LEU A 471 -2.83 6.32 19.05
C LEU A 471 -1.35 6.67 18.84
N ILE A 472 -0.89 7.81 19.37
CA ILE A 472 0.52 8.18 19.26
C ILE A 472 1.30 7.44 20.32
N ARG A 473 2.34 6.70 19.90
CA ARG A 473 3.33 6.09 20.79
C ARG A 473 4.71 6.64 20.44
N GLN A 474 5.42 7.12 21.44
CA GLN A 474 6.82 7.52 21.30
C GLN A 474 7.64 6.75 22.33
N ILE A 475 8.86 6.39 21.96
CA ILE A 475 9.76 5.56 22.76
C ILE A 475 11.12 6.24 22.80
N LYS A 476 11.71 6.33 23.98
CA LYS A 476 13.12 6.68 24.20
C LYS A 476 13.78 5.56 25.00
N GLY A 477 15.05 5.28 24.75
CA GLY A 477 15.81 4.23 25.44
C GLY A 477 17.17 4.73 25.90
N THR A 478 17.65 4.20 27.02
CA THR A 478 18.99 4.45 27.57
C THR A 478 19.40 3.31 28.50
N ASP A 479 20.70 3.09 28.65
CA ASP A 479 21.25 2.13 29.61
C ASP A 479 21.54 2.73 30.99
N SER A 480 21.39 4.05 31.15
CA SER A 480 21.58 4.77 32.42
C SER A 480 20.25 5.09 33.10
N LYS A 481 20.11 4.66 34.37
CA LYS A 481 18.92 4.95 35.19
C LYS A 481 18.71 6.46 35.37
N ASP A 482 19.77 7.18 35.71
CA ASP A 482 19.71 8.62 35.98
C ASP A 482 19.33 9.40 34.72
N GLN A 483 19.89 9.02 33.57
CA GLN A 483 19.49 9.60 32.29
C GLN A 483 18.02 9.28 31.98
N ALA A 484 17.54 8.08 32.29
CA ALA A 484 16.15 7.69 32.05
C ALA A 484 15.17 8.53 32.88
N LEU A 485 15.50 8.78 34.15
CA LEU A 485 14.72 9.65 35.04
C LEU A 485 14.71 11.10 34.55
N SER A 486 15.88 11.66 34.20
CA SER A 486 15.96 13.01 33.62
C SER A 486 15.14 13.14 32.33
N LEU A 487 15.26 12.16 31.43
CA LEU A 487 14.52 12.16 30.17
C LEU A 487 13.00 12.04 30.38
N LEU A 488 12.55 11.32 31.41
CA LEU A 488 11.14 11.24 31.78
C LEU A 488 10.65 12.60 32.27
N ASP A 489 11.39 13.22 33.19
CA ASP A 489 11.03 14.50 33.79
C ASP A 489 11.00 15.63 32.74
N ASP A 490 12.05 15.73 31.93
CA ASP A 490 12.14 16.69 30.83
C ASP A 490 11.00 16.53 29.83
N TRP A 491 10.57 15.29 29.58
CA TRP A 491 9.48 15.03 28.65
C TRP A 491 8.14 15.47 29.21
N ILE A 492 7.85 15.14 30.48
CA ILE A 492 6.63 15.62 31.15
C ILE A 492 6.62 17.15 31.20
N LEU A 493 7.74 17.79 31.58
CA LEU A 493 7.90 19.24 31.60
C LEU A 493 7.68 19.85 30.22
N SER A 494 8.29 19.29 29.18
CA SER A 494 8.11 19.78 27.80
C SER A 494 6.65 19.74 27.38
N GLU A 495 5.90 18.72 27.79
CA GLU A 495 4.47 18.60 27.49
C GLU A 495 3.62 19.59 28.30
N MET A 496 4.01 19.91 29.54
CA MET A 496 3.38 20.98 30.34
C MET A 496 3.66 22.37 29.79
N LEU A 497 4.88 22.62 29.30
CA LEU A 497 5.32 23.91 28.77
C LEU A 497 4.91 24.14 27.31
N ASN A 498 4.44 23.11 26.59
CA ASN A 498 4.09 23.21 25.19
C ASN A 498 2.85 24.11 24.96
N SER A 499 3.10 25.34 24.53
CA SER A 499 2.08 26.35 24.22
C SER A 499 1.29 26.04 22.94
N LYS A 500 1.82 25.23 22.01
CA LYS A 500 1.16 24.88 20.74
C LYS A 500 0.17 23.73 20.93
N GLY A 501 -1.10 24.03 21.17
CA GLY A 501 -2.30 23.17 20.96
C GLY A 501 -2.43 21.80 21.67
N ASN A 502 -1.34 21.05 21.87
CA ASN A 502 -1.35 19.60 22.13
C ASN A 502 -0.70 19.19 23.47
N GLY A 503 -0.20 20.14 24.28
CA GLY A 503 0.42 19.86 25.58
C GLY A 503 -0.56 19.54 26.74
N LEU A 504 0.00 19.19 27.89
CA LEU A 504 -0.71 19.06 29.18
C LEU A 504 -1.05 20.46 29.72
N LYS A 505 -2.28 20.91 29.44
CA LYS A 505 -2.78 22.25 29.81
C LYS A 505 -3.89 22.18 30.87
N ARG A 506 -4.43 23.35 31.23
CA ARG A 506 -5.58 23.50 32.13
C ARG A 506 -6.69 22.49 31.82
N GLY A 507 -7.11 21.75 32.84
CA GLY A 507 -8.16 20.74 32.76
C GLY A 507 -7.70 19.32 32.42
N TRP A 508 -6.39 19.07 32.32
CA TRP A 508 -5.83 17.72 32.45
C TRP A 508 -5.63 17.41 33.93
N GLN A 509 -6.10 16.24 34.34
CA GLN A 509 -5.96 15.77 35.73
C GLN A 509 -4.99 14.60 35.77
N LEU A 510 -4.09 14.60 36.75
CA LEU A 510 -3.27 13.44 37.06
C LEU A 510 -4.14 12.40 37.78
N HIS A 511 -4.23 11.20 37.21
CA HIS A 511 -5.09 10.13 37.72
C HIS A 511 -4.32 8.99 38.40
N LYS A 512 -3.05 8.78 38.05
CA LYS A 512 -2.28 7.68 38.64
C LYS A 512 -0.79 7.96 38.60
N ILE A 513 -0.17 7.81 39.77
CA ILE A 513 1.27 7.71 39.98
C ILE A 513 1.55 6.31 40.52
N GLU A 514 2.46 5.56 39.90
CA GLU A 514 3.01 4.32 40.47
C GLU A 514 4.54 4.36 40.38
N GLY A 515 5.21 3.89 41.42
CA GLY A 515 6.67 3.69 41.45
C GLY A 515 7.55 4.94 41.56
N SER A 516 6.98 6.16 41.63
CA SER A 516 7.67 7.45 41.55
C SER A 516 9.10 7.50 42.14
N GLU A 517 10.09 7.17 41.32
CA GLU A 517 11.52 7.39 41.61
C GLU A 517 12.01 8.74 41.07
N SER A 518 11.12 9.51 40.42
CA SER A 518 11.40 10.89 40.01
C SER A 518 11.63 11.76 41.24
N GLN A 519 12.73 12.53 41.22
CA GLN A 519 13.14 13.39 42.34
C GLN A 519 12.40 14.74 42.35
N ASN A 520 11.61 15.05 41.32
CA ASN A 520 10.90 16.32 41.19
C ASN A 520 9.37 16.10 41.22
N PRO A 521 8.68 16.37 42.34
CA PRO A 521 7.22 16.38 42.34
C PRO A 521 6.75 17.56 41.49
N PHE A 522 6.25 17.28 40.28
CA PHE A 522 5.63 18.29 39.42
C PHE A 522 4.47 18.96 40.17
N PRO A 523 4.21 20.26 39.98
CA PRO A 523 3.02 20.89 40.52
C PRO A 523 1.79 20.31 39.81
N PHE A 524 1.14 19.31 40.41
CA PHE A 524 0.09 18.51 39.77
C PHE A 524 -1.29 19.20 39.68
N ASN A 525 -1.36 20.50 39.95
CA ASN A 525 -2.56 21.32 39.70
C ASN A 525 -2.32 22.20 38.45
N LEU A 526 -2.81 21.74 37.29
CA LEU A 526 -2.76 22.43 35.97
C LEU A 526 -4.09 23.06 35.57
#